data_AF-A0A960RY18-F1
#
_entry.id   AF-A0A960RY18-F1
#
_cell.length_a   1.000
_cell.length_b   1.000
_cell.length_c   1.000
_cell.angle_alpha   90.00
_cell.angle_beta   90.00
_cell.angle_gamma   90.00
#
_symmetry.space_group_name_H-M   'P 1'
#
loop_
_entity.id
_entity.type
_entity.pdbx_description
1 polymer ?
#
loop_
_entity_poly.entity_id
_entity_poly.type
_entity_poly.pdbx_seq_one_letter_code
_entity_poly.pdbx_strand_id
1 'polypeptide(L)'
;MQMAKHSPLKMVDDETTLAEKIEEHPYTKWLHDNSRLVFYVLIATVALIFVVYRWSASSNAQAERNYIEAAEEFNTFEGRGKRAISPATKQEALEALVTILNVQPDLQAKYDGPIAQELLIRQKGEEAAPFADRVFNRTEKNNIPYFSNYGATSLTIANGDTEAALMQSKKLKELMLADKAENDYPYLYAYNLFRIAMLEQQQAHNAEELTAWQELKAFTKLEQNEMPAETGEANPMQPFIDTFGSGDSSLASYIDKREELIK
;
A
#
# COMPACT_ATOMS: atom_id res chain seq x y z
N MET A 1 -51.69 -52.81 73.86
CA MET A 1 -50.64 -53.50 73.08
C MET A 1 -51.30 -54.21 71.91
N GLN A 2 -51.39 -53.54 70.76
CA GLN A 2 -51.80 -54.11 69.47
C GLN A 2 -50.69 -53.78 68.49
N MET A 3 -50.05 -54.80 67.91
CA MET A 3 -49.00 -54.62 66.92
C MET A 3 -49.62 -54.20 65.59
N ALA A 4 -49.22 -53.03 65.08
CA ALA A 4 -49.57 -52.57 63.75
C ALA A 4 -48.76 -53.37 62.71
N LYS A 5 -49.47 -54.04 61.79
CA LYS A 5 -48.91 -54.66 60.59
C LYS A 5 -48.26 -53.58 59.71
N HIS A 6 -46.95 -53.65 59.52
CA HIS A 6 -46.28 -52.94 58.43
C HIS A 6 -46.74 -53.52 57.09
N SER A 7 -47.28 -52.67 56.23
CA SER A 7 -47.51 -52.99 54.82
C SER A 7 -46.17 -52.92 54.08
N PRO A 8 -45.85 -53.88 53.18
CA PRO A 8 -44.61 -53.85 52.43
C PRO A 8 -44.66 -52.72 51.39
N LEU A 9 -43.55 -51.98 51.27
CA LEU A 9 -43.29 -51.05 50.16
C LEU A 9 -43.39 -51.84 48.85
N LYS A 10 -44.37 -51.48 48.00
CA LYS A 10 -44.34 -51.85 46.60
C LYS A 10 -43.20 -51.06 45.95
N MET A 11 -42.08 -51.74 45.69
CA MET A 11 -41.14 -51.32 44.66
C MET A 11 -41.93 -51.35 43.35
N VAL A 12 -42.24 -50.17 42.81
CA VAL A 12 -42.74 -50.05 41.45
C VAL A 12 -41.50 -50.13 40.59
N ASP A 13 -41.30 -51.29 39.97
CA ASP A 13 -40.28 -51.49 38.94
C ASP A 13 -40.65 -50.57 37.76
N ASP A 14 -40.10 -49.35 37.74
CA ASP A 14 -40.09 -48.48 36.57
C ASP A 14 -39.04 -49.02 35.58
N GLU A 15 -39.28 -50.24 35.08
CA GLU A 15 -38.58 -50.87 33.96
C GLU A 15 -39.02 -50.27 32.62
N THR A 16 -39.42 -48.99 32.57
CA THR A 16 -39.56 -48.31 31.30
C THR A 16 -38.18 -48.11 30.72
N THR A 17 -37.93 -48.85 29.65
CA THR A 17 -36.62 -48.85 28.99
C THR A 17 -36.32 -47.45 28.46
N LEU A 18 -35.04 -47.06 28.37
CA LEU A 18 -34.65 -45.75 27.82
C LEU A 18 -35.29 -45.52 26.43
N ALA A 19 -35.52 -46.59 25.67
CA ALA A 19 -36.22 -46.57 24.39
C ALA A 19 -37.68 -46.08 24.51
N GLU A 20 -38.46 -46.62 25.45
CA GLU A 20 -39.84 -46.18 25.70
C GLU A 20 -39.89 -44.72 26.19
N LYS A 21 -38.95 -44.31 27.06
CA LYS A 21 -38.85 -42.91 27.52
C LYS A 21 -38.54 -41.92 26.39
N ILE A 22 -37.78 -42.36 25.38
CA ILE A 22 -37.49 -41.56 24.18
C ILE A 22 -38.71 -41.55 23.25
N GLU A 23 -39.40 -42.68 23.11
CA GLU A 23 -40.56 -42.81 22.22
C GLU A 23 -41.78 -42.01 22.71
N GLU A 24 -41.98 -41.91 24.02
CA GLU A 24 -43.05 -41.11 24.62
C GLU A 24 -42.70 -39.61 24.78
N HIS A 25 -41.47 -39.22 24.47
CA HIS A 25 -41.05 -37.83 24.64
C HIS A 25 -41.87 -36.90 23.72
N PRO A 26 -42.40 -35.75 24.21
CA PRO A 26 -43.24 -34.86 23.41
C PRO A 26 -42.58 -34.39 22.10
N TYR A 27 -41.25 -34.33 22.06
CA TYR A 27 -40.48 -34.01 20.85
C TYR A 27 -40.49 -35.10 19.79
N THR A 28 -40.41 -36.39 20.14
CA THR A 28 -40.39 -37.49 19.16
C THR A 28 -41.77 -37.65 18.52
N LYS A 29 -42.84 -37.54 19.32
CA LYS A 29 -44.21 -37.48 18.81
C LYS A 29 -44.44 -36.29 17.89
N TRP A 30 -44.01 -35.09 18.29
CA TRP A 30 -44.12 -33.89 17.44
C TRP A 30 -43.31 -34.03 16.14
N LEU A 31 -42.10 -34.59 16.20
CA LEU A 31 -41.25 -34.82 15.03
C LEU A 31 -41.90 -35.80 14.06
N HIS A 32 -42.54 -36.86 14.58
CA HIS A 32 -43.26 -37.83 13.76
C HIS A 32 -44.46 -37.18 13.07
N ASP A 33 -45.28 -36.44 13.83
CA ASP A 33 -46.48 -35.76 13.32
C ASP A 33 -46.14 -34.66 12.30
N ASN A 34 -44.98 -34.02 12.45
CA ASN A 34 -44.50 -32.95 11.58
C ASN A 34 -43.36 -33.39 10.65
N SER A 35 -43.14 -34.70 10.48
CA SER A 35 -42.01 -35.26 9.73
C SER A 35 -41.89 -34.71 8.31
N ARG A 36 -43.02 -34.48 7.64
CA ARG A 36 -43.08 -33.84 6.31
C ARG A 36 -42.59 -32.38 6.35
N LEU A 37 -43.03 -31.61 7.34
CA LEU A 37 -42.59 -30.23 7.53
C LEU A 37 -41.08 -30.18 7.79
N VAL A 38 -40.59 -31.02 8.70
CA VAL A 38 -39.16 -31.15 9.03
C VAL A 38 -38.35 -31.51 7.77
N PHE A 39 -38.84 -32.44 6.96
CA PHE A 39 -38.22 -32.82 5.70
C PHE A 39 -38.18 -31.65 4.69
N TYR A 40 -39.27 -30.90 4.52
CA TYR A 40 -39.30 -29.72 3.64
C TYR A 40 -38.37 -28.61 4.13
N VAL A 41 -38.32 -28.36 5.44
CA VAL A 41 -37.39 -27.38 6.04
C VAL A 41 -35.95 -27.80 5.81
N LEU A 42 -35.64 -29.09 5.93
CA LEU A 42 -34.29 -29.61 5.69
C LEU A 42 -33.89 -29.45 4.22
N ILE A 43 -34.78 -29.78 3.27
CA ILE A 43 -34.54 -29.56 1.84
C ILE A 43 -34.35 -28.07 1.54
N ALA A 44 -35.23 -27.21 2.06
CA ALA A 44 -35.14 -25.76 1.86
C ALA A 44 -33.82 -25.19 2.41
N THR A 45 -33.37 -25.69 3.57
CA THR A 45 -32.09 -25.32 4.17
C THR A 45 -30.91 -25.74 3.29
N VAL A 46 -30.89 -26.98 2.80
CA VAL A 46 -29.84 -27.46 1.87
C VAL A 46 -29.83 -26.64 0.57
N ALA A 47 -31.01 -26.34 0.01
CA ALA A 47 -31.13 -25.52 -1.18
C ALA A 47 -30.61 -24.09 -0.95
N LEU A 48 -30.93 -23.48 0.19
CA LEU A 48 -30.44 -22.16 0.58
C LEU A 48 -28.91 -22.16 0.73
N ILE A 49 -28.34 -23.16 1.41
CA ILE A 49 -26.88 -23.32 1.54
C ILE A 49 -26.24 -23.42 0.15
N PHE A 50 -26.82 -24.19 -0.78
CA PHE A 50 -26.29 -24.32 -2.13
C PHE A 50 -26.30 -22.98 -2.89
N VAL A 51 -27.38 -22.19 -2.78
CA VAL A 51 -27.47 -20.87 -3.40
C VAL A 51 -26.43 -19.90 -2.81
N VAL A 52 -26.28 -19.87 -1.48
CA VAL A 52 -25.27 -19.04 -0.80
C VAL A 52 -23.86 -19.45 -1.21
N TYR A 53 -23.56 -20.74 -1.25
CA TYR A 53 -22.26 -21.26 -1.68
C TYR A 53 -21.96 -20.92 -3.14
N ARG A 54 -22.94 -21.09 -4.04
CA ARG A 54 -22.83 -20.74 -5.47
C ARG A 54 -22.51 -19.25 -5.64
N TRP A 55 -23.20 -18.39 -4.89
CA TRP A 55 -22.99 -16.94 -4.94
C TRP A 55 -21.60 -16.57 -4.40
N SER A 56 -21.22 -17.08 -3.23
CA SER A 56 -19.91 -16.83 -2.61
C SER A 56 -18.73 -17.35 -3.46
N ALA A 57 -18.86 -18.55 -4.03
CA ALA A 57 -17.83 -19.10 -4.92
C ALA A 57 -17.66 -18.26 -6.19
N SER A 58 -18.76 -17.70 -6.73
CA SER A 58 -18.69 -16.84 -7.91
C SER A 58 -18.04 -15.49 -7.61
N SER A 59 -18.29 -14.89 -6.44
CA SER A 59 -17.65 -13.63 -6.05
C SER A 59 -16.16 -13.80 -5.80
N ASN A 60 -15.75 -14.89 -5.17
CA ASN A 60 -14.33 -15.15 -4.89
C ASN A 60 -13.54 -15.39 -6.19
N ALA A 61 -14.11 -16.15 -7.12
CA ALA A 61 -13.49 -16.38 -8.42
C ALA A 61 -13.44 -15.11 -9.30
N GLN A 62 -14.35 -14.16 -9.08
CA GLN A 62 -14.29 -12.85 -9.75
C GLN A 62 -13.22 -11.96 -9.11
N ALA A 63 -13.14 -11.93 -7.77
CA ALA A 63 -12.12 -11.18 -7.07
C ALA A 63 -10.71 -11.62 -7.49
N GLU A 64 -10.43 -12.94 -7.47
CA GLU A 64 -9.14 -13.49 -7.90
C GLU A 64 -8.77 -13.08 -9.33
N ARG A 65 -9.74 -13.12 -10.26
CA ARG A 65 -9.55 -12.62 -11.62
C ARG A 65 -9.19 -11.15 -11.66
N ASN A 66 -9.90 -10.30 -10.91
CA ASN A 66 -9.60 -8.87 -10.82
C ASN A 66 -8.18 -8.61 -10.30
N TYR A 67 -7.65 -9.41 -9.34
CA TYR A 67 -6.26 -9.25 -8.87
C TYR A 67 -5.23 -9.57 -9.96
N ILE A 68 -5.47 -10.63 -10.74
CA ILE A 68 -4.59 -11.04 -11.85
C ILE A 68 -4.63 -9.99 -12.95
N GLU A 69 -5.83 -9.59 -13.37
CA GLU A 69 -6.05 -8.58 -14.42
C GLU A 69 -5.43 -7.23 -14.01
N ALA A 70 -5.63 -6.78 -12.77
CA ALA A 70 -4.98 -5.56 -12.27
C ALA A 70 -3.46 -5.62 -12.35
N ALA A 71 -2.85 -6.78 -12.10
CA ALA A 71 -1.41 -6.95 -12.22
C ALA A 71 -0.93 -6.91 -13.69
N GLU A 72 -1.68 -7.52 -14.60
CA GLU A 72 -1.40 -7.49 -16.04
C GLU A 72 -1.52 -6.07 -16.62
N GLU A 73 -2.62 -5.38 -16.30
CA GLU A 73 -2.85 -4.00 -16.73
C GLU A 73 -1.81 -3.04 -16.15
N PHE A 74 -1.45 -3.20 -14.87
CA PHE A 74 -0.39 -2.40 -14.28
C PHE A 74 0.97 -2.62 -14.97
N ASN A 75 1.35 -3.86 -15.25
CA ASN A 75 2.61 -4.17 -15.96
C ASN A 75 2.62 -3.55 -17.37
N THR A 76 1.49 -3.59 -18.08
CA THR A 76 1.32 -2.98 -19.40
C THR A 76 1.40 -1.46 -19.32
N PHE A 77 0.72 -0.85 -18.36
CA PHE A 77 0.76 0.58 -18.08
C PHE A 77 2.19 1.07 -17.79
N GLU A 78 2.92 0.39 -16.91
CA GLU A 78 4.31 0.72 -16.57
C GLU A 78 5.24 0.53 -17.78
N GLY A 79 4.89 -0.36 -18.69
CA GLY A 79 5.72 -0.71 -19.85
C GLY A 79 6.76 -1.77 -19.52
N ARG A 80 6.52 -2.59 -18.50
CA ARG A 80 7.39 -3.72 -18.16
C ARG A 80 7.23 -4.83 -19.19
N GLY A 81 8.17 -4.92 -20.14
CA GLY A 81 8.18 -5.95 -21.18
C GLY A 81 9.32 -5.81 -22.18
N LYS A 82 9.57 -6.85 -22.99
CA LYS A 82 10.66 -6.87 -24.00
C LYS A 82 10.34 -6.08 -25.28
N ARG A 83 9.17 -5.43 -25.39
CA ARG A 83 8.75 -4.66 -26.57
C ARG A 83 8.33 -3.26 -26.14
N ALA A 84 8.68 -2.27 -26.95
CA ALA A 84 8.19 -0.91 -26.78
C ALA A 84 6.65 -0.91 -26.87
N ILE A 85 6.00 -0.45 -25.80
CA ILE A 85 4.54 -0.31 -25.72
C ILE A 85 4.17 1.12 -26.14
N SER A 86 3.13 1.26 -26.97
CA SER A 86 2.69 2.58 -27.44
C SER A 86 2.09 3.42 -26.31
N PRO A 87 2.15 4.77 -26.37
CA PRO A 87 1.48 5.63 -25.40
C PRO A 87 -0.03 5.38 -25.29
N ALA A 88 -0.70 5.07 -26.40
CA ALA A 88 -2.14 4.77 -26.42
C ALA A 88 -2.44 3.48 -25.63
N THR A 89 -1.67 2.42 -25.86
CA THR A 89 -1.81 1.15 -25.12
C THR A 89 -1.58 1.33 -23.62
N LYS A 90 -0.62 2.19 -23.23
CA LYS A 90 -0.40 2.52 -21.83
C LYS A 90 -1.61 3.25 -21.22
N GLN A 91 -2.24 4.14 -21.98
CA GLN A 91 -3.44 4.85 -21.53
C GLN A 91 -4.64 3.90 -21.39
N GLU A 92 -4.87 3.03 -22.37
CA GLU A 92 -5.92 2.00 -22.32
C GLU A 92 -5.74 1.09 -21.09
N ALA A 93 -4.51 0.65 -20.82
CA ALA A 93 -4.20 -0.16 -19.65
C ALA A 93 -4.45 0.58 -18.32
N LEU A 94 -4.18 1.89 -18.26
CA LEU A 94 -4.50 2.70 -17.09
C LEU A 94 -6.02 2.80 -16.88
N GLU A 95 -6.79 3.01 -17.94
CA GLU A 95 -8.26 3.10 -17.88
C GLU A 95 -8.89 1.76 -17.44
N ALA A 96 -8.39 0.65 -17.98
CA ALA A 96 -8.79 -0.70 -17.57
C ALA A 96 -8.45 -0.93 -16.08
N LEU A 97 -7.24 -0.60 -15.66
CA LEU A 97 -6.82 -0.70 -14.27
C LEU A 97 -7.71 0.14 -13.34
N VAL A 98 -7.99 1.40 -13.68
CA VAL A 98 -8.88 2.28 -12.90
C VAL A 98 -10.28 1.67 -12.76
N THR A 99 -10.80 1.05 -13.82
CA THR A 99 -12.09 0.35 -13.77
C THR A 99 -12.06 -0.78 -12.73
N ILE A 100 -10.99 -1.58 -12.69
CA ILE A 100 -10.81 -2.64 -11.70
C ILE A 100 -10.69 -2.07 -10.27
N LEU A 101 -9.89 -1.00 -10.09
CA LEU A 101 -9.70 -0.34 -8.80
C LEU A 101 -10.98 0.28 -8.23
N ASN A 102 -11.91 0.70 -9.09
CA ASN A 102 -13.21 1.22 -8.67
C ASN A 102 -14.15 0.10 -8.18
N VAL A 103 -14.03 -1.10 -8.73
CA VAL A 103 -14.81 -2.28 -8.31
C VAL A 103 -14.22 -2.93 -7.05
N GLN A 104 -12.89 -2.87 -6.89
CA GLN A 104 -12.13 -3.56 -5.84
C GLN A 104 -11.25 -2.55 -5.07
N PRO A 105 -11.82 -1.73 -4.15
CA PRO A 105 -11.11 -0.60 -3.54
C PRO A 105 -9.88 -0.96 -2.69
N ASP A 106 -9.79 -2.18 -2.19
CA ASP A 106 -8.60 -2.68 -1.48
C ASP A 106 -7.36 -2.74 -2.38
N LEU A 107 -7.55 -2.87 -3.71
CA LEU A 107 -6.45 -2.80 -4.67
C LEU A 107 -5.86 -1.37 -4.79
N GLN A 108 -6.63 -0.34 -4.47
CA GLN A 108 -6.16 1.06 -4.51
C GLN A 108 -4.94 1.26 -3.59
N ALA A 109 -4.92 0.56 -2.45
CA ALA A 109 -3.79 0.58 -1.52
C ALA A 109 -2.46 0.15 -2.16
N LYS A 110 -2.53 -0.81 -3.10
CA LYS A 110 -1.38 -1.37 -3.79
C LYS A 110 -0.95 -0.54 -5.00
N TYR A 111 -1.90 -0.02 -5.77
CA TYR A 111 -1.61 0.54 -7.09
C TYR A 111 -1.61 2.07 -7.16
N ASP A 112 -2.31 2.80 -6.27
CA ASP A 112 -2.38 4.27 -6.37
C ASP A 112 -0.99 4.93 -6.36
N GLY A 113 -0.10 4.52 -5.45
CA GLY A 113 1.24 5.09 -5.33
C GLY A 113 2.10 4.87 -6.58
N PRO A 114 2.26 3.61 -7.04
CA PRO A 114 2.98 3.33 -8.27
C PRO A 114 2.37 3.98 -9.52
N ILE A 115 1.04 4.07 -9.62
CA ILE A 115 0.37 4.80 -10.73
C ILE A 115 0.76 6.28 -10.69
N ALA A 116 0.62 6.92 -9.53
CA ALA A 116 0.99 8.32 -9.36
C ALA A 116 2.46 8.55 -9.73
N GLN A 117 3.37 7.69 -9.26
CA GLN A 117 4.79 7.78 -9.56
C GLN A 117 5.07 7.70 -11.07
N GLU A 118 4.48 6.73 -11.77
CA GLU A 118 4.69 6.57 -13.21
C GLU A 118 4.13 7.75 -14.01
N LEU A 119 2.98 8.30 -13.61
CA LEU A 119 2.41 9.51 -14.22
C LEU A 119 3.29 10.74 -13.97
N LEU A 120 3.85 10.89 -12.77
CA LEU A 120 4.79 11.96 -12.43
C LEU A 120 6.09 11.88 -13.24
N ILE A 121 6.65 10.68 -13.43
CA ILE A 121 7.83 10.45 -14.28
C ILE A 121 7.56 10.91 -15.72
N ARG A 122 6.33 10.75 -16.20
CA ARG A 122 5.88 11.18 -17.53
C ARG A 122 5.40 12.63 -17.59
N GLN A 123 5.59 13.41 -16.52
CA GLN A 123 5.13 14.80 -16.41
C GLN A 123 3.61 14.98 -16.61
N LYS A 124 2.81 13.96 -16.26
CA LYS A 124 1.34 14.01 -16.29
C LYS A 124 0.79 14.33 -14.90
N GLY A 125 1.15 15.49 -14.36
CA GLY A 125 0.80 15.86 -12.98
C GLY A 125 -0.71 15.89 -12.71
N GLU A 126 -1.51 16.46 -13.62
CA GLU A 126 -2.98 16.50 -13.47
C GLU A 126 -3.61 15.09 -13.41
N GLU A 127 -3.13 14.15 -14.22
CA GLU A 127 -3.59 12.76 -14.19
C GLU A 127 -3.12 12.03 -12.92
N ALA A 128 -1.94 12.40 -12.38
CA ALA A 128 -1.37 11.77 -11.19
C ALA A 128 -2.08 12.19 -9.89
N ALA A 129 -2.58 13.43 -9.83
CA ALA A 129 -3.20 14.05 -8.66
C ALA A 129 -4.24 13.15 -7.95
N PRO A 130 -5.27 12.59 -8.62
CA PRO A 130 -6.28 11.78 -7.93
C PRO A 130 -5.72 10.52 -7.27
N PHE A 131 -4.64 9.94 -7.80
CA PHE A 131 -3.98 8.78 -7.20
C PHE A 131 -3.09 9.21 -6.03
N ALA A 132 -2.33 10.30 -6.20
CA ALA A 132 -1.47 10.85 -5.17
C ALA A 132 -2.28 11.30 -3.93
N ASP A 133 -3.40 12.00 -4.13
CA ASP A 133 -4.26 12.49 -3.06
C ASP A 133 -4.86 11.34 -2.25
N ARG A 134 -5.26 10.25 -2.89
CA ARG A 134 -5.73 9.05 -2.18
C ARG A 134 -4.63 8.42 -1.32
N VAL A 135 -3.38 8.41 -1.82
CA VAL A 135 -2.23 7.95 -1.02
C VAL A 135 -2.02 8.87 0.17
N PHE A 136 -1.96 10.20 -0.05
CA PHE A 136 -1.75 11.18 1.01
C PHE A 136 -2.82 11.07 2.11
N ASN A 137 -4.09 11.04 1.73
CA ASN A 137 -5.22 10.89 2.66
C ASN A 137 -5.15 9.57 3.45
N ARG A 138 -4.73 8.47 2.81
CA ARG A 138 -4.60 7.17 3.48
C ARG A 138 -3.43 7.14 4.44
N THR A 139 -2.32 7.81 4.12
CA THR A 139 -1.10 7.81 4.92
C THR A 139 -1.03 8.93 5.95
N GLU A 140 -1.90 9.93 5.88
CA GLU A 140 -1.95 11.07 6.79
C GLU A 140 -1.94 10.64 8.27
N LYS A 141 -2.72 9.60 8.60
CA LYS A 141 -2.84 9.05 9.95
C LYS A 141 -1.55 8.42 10.49
N ASN A 142 -0.61 8.07 9.62
CA ASN A 142 0.68 7.51 10.03
C ASN A 142 1.65 8.62 10.50
N ASN A 143 1.24 9.89 10.43
CA ASN A 143 1.92 11.05 10.98
C ASN A 143 3.39 11.19 10.55
N ILE A 144 3.68 10.90 9.26
CA ILE A 144 5.00 11.16 8.66
C ILE A 144 4.87 12.29 7.65
N PRO A 145 4.72 13.56 8.10
CA PRO A 145 4.39 14.69 7.22
C PRO A 145 5.45 14.93 6.15
N TYR A 146 6.69 14.52 6.38
CA TYR A 146 7.80 14.74 5.45
C TYR A 146 7.60 14.04 4.10
N PHE A 147 7.11 12.79 4.08
CA PHE A 147 6.89 12.06 2.83
C PHE A 147 5.70 12.63 2.04
N SER A 148 4.62 13.02 2.74
CA SER A 148 3.49 13.69 2.10
C SER A 148 3.90 15.04 1.51
N ASN A 149 4.68 15.85 2.23
CA ASN A 149 5.21 17.11 1.73
C ASN A 149 6.13 16.90 0.51
N TYR A 150 7.02 15.90 0.58
CA TYR A 150 7.91 15.56 -0.53
C TYR A 150 7.13 15.10 -1.77
N GLY A 151 6.10 14.28 -1.59
CA GLY A 151 5.21 13.81 -2.66
C GLY A 151 4.36 14.92 -3.27
N ALA A 152 3.76 15.78 -2.45
CA ALA A 152 3.01 16.96 -2.91
C ALA A 152 3.91 17.89 -3.73
N THR A 153 5.15 18.08 -3.30
CA THR A 153 6.14 18.84 -4.07
C THR A 153 6.46 18.18 -5.41
N SER A 154 6.55 16.84 -5.49
CA SER A 154 6.72 16.14 -6.78
C SER A 154 5.57 16.41 -7.74
N LEU A 155 4.34 16.48 -7.23
CA LEU A 155 3.15 16.84 -8.01
C LEU A 155 3.23 18.27 -8.52
N THR A 156 3.66 19.22 -7.68
CA THR A 156 3.91 20.62 -8.06
C THR A 156 4.94 20.70 -9.20
N ILE A 157 6.05 19.94 -9.11
CA ILE A 157 7.07 19.86 -10.18
C ILE A 157 6.47 19.34 -11.48
N ALA A 158 5.69 18.24 -11.43
CA ALA A 158 5.09 17.64 -12.61
C ALA A 158 4.04 18.55 -13.28
N ASN A 159 3.45 19.49 -12.53
CA ASN A 159 2.56 20.53 -13.05
C ASN A 159 3.31 21.75 -13.62
N GLY A 160 4.64 21.75 -13.58
CA GLY A 160 5.48 22.81 -14.14
C GLY A 160 5.65 24.05 -13.25
N ASP A 161 5.10 24.05 -12.03
CA ASP A 161 5.24 25.17 -11.08
C ASP A 161 6.56 25.04 -10.29
N THR A 162 7.67 25.36 -10.95
CA THR A 162 9.01 25.17 -10.39
C THR A 162 9.30 26.09 -9.21
N GLU A 163 8.73 27.31 -9.22
CA GLU A 163 8.91 28.29 -8.15
C GLU A 163 8.22 27.82 -6.86
N ALA A 164 6.94 27.42 -6.95
CA ALA A 164 6.23 26.86 -5.80
C ALA A 164 6.90 25.58 -5.30
N ALA A 165 7.38 24.72 -6.20
CA ALA A 165 8.05 23.50 -5.79
C ALA A 165 9.38 23.77 -5.06
N LEU A 166 10.13 24.78 -5.48
CA LEU A 166 11.36 25.20 -4.80
C LEU A 166 11.06 25.72 -3.39
N MET A 167 10.04 26.58 -3.25
CA MET A 167 9.60 27.07 -1.94
C MET A 167 9.17 25.92 -1.02
N GLN A 168 8.38 24.97 -1.53
CA GLN A 168 7.95 23.79 -0.79
C GLN A 168 9.14 22.92 -0.36
N SER A 169 10.13 22.72 -1.25
CA SER A 169 11.34 21.94 -0.95
C SER A 169 12.20 22.59 0.13
N LYS A 170 12.41 23.91 0.06
CA LYS A 170 13.14 24.68 1.09
C LYS A 170 12.42 24.61 2.44
N LYS A 171 11.10 24.79 2.44
CA LYS A 171 10.28 24.67 3.65
C LYS A 171 10.37 23.26 4.27
N LEU A 172 10.36 22.21 3.44
CA LEU A 172 10.54 20.84 3.94
C LEU A 172 11.92 20.64 4.56
N LYS A 173 12.98 21.20 3.96
CA LYS A 173 14.33 21.18 4.53
C LYS A 173 14.36 21.81 5.92
N GLU A 174 13.82 23.02 6.05
CA GLU A 174 13.75 23.75 7.32
C GLU A 174 12.96 22.99 8.39
N LEU A 175 11.83 22.40 8.00
CA LEU A 175 11.01 21.58 8.89
C LEU A 175 11.77 20.35 9.39
N MET A 176 12.43 19.61 8.49
CA MET A 176 13.21 18.43 8.88
C MET A 176 14.35 18.82 9.83
N LEU A 177 15.08 19.90 9.56
CA LEU A 177 16.16 20.37 10.44
C LEU A 177 15.64 20.80 11.83
N ALA A 178 14.50 21.49 11.89
CA ALA A 178 13.90 21.92 13.15
C ALA A 178 13.52 20.72 14.04
N ASP A 179 13.02 19.66 13.42
CA ASP A 179 12.59 18.44 14.11
C ASP A 179 13.73 17.40 14.29
N LYS A 180 14.95 17.70 13.80
CA LYS A 180 16.09 16.76 13.69
C LYS A 180 15.77 15.51 12.84
N ALA A 181 14.80 15.69 11.96
CA ALA A 181 14.25 14.83 10.93
C ALA A 181 15.30 14.14 10.04
N GLU A 182 16.40 14.84 9.78
CA GLU A 182 17.44 14.46 8.84
C GLU A 182 18.22 13.21 9.25
N ASN A 183 18.27 12.89 10.54
CA ASN A 183 18.94 11.69 11.04
C ASN A 183 18.01 10.47 11.01
N ASP A 184 16.71 10.67 11.21
CA ASP A 184 15.71 9.60 11.18
C ASP A 184 15.33 9.22 9.72
N TYR A 185 15.36 10.20 8.81
CA TYR A 185 15.02 10.03 7.40
C TYR A 185 16.11 10.58 6.46
N PRO A 186 17.36 10.08 6.54
CA PRO A 186 18.51 10.67 5.85
C PRO A 186 18.38 10.61 4.33
N TYR A 187 17.79 9.54 3.80
CA TYR A 187 17.52 9.43 2.36
C TYR A 187 16.54 10.49 1.87
N LEU A 188 15.44 10.71 2.60
CA LEU A 188 14.45 11.72 2.23
C LEU A 188 15.07 13.12 2.25
N TYR A 189 15.89 13.41 3.26
CA TYR A 189 16.61 14.67 3.35
C TYR A 189 17.57 14.87 2.17
N ALA A 190 18.40 13.86 1.84
CA ALA A 190 19.32 13.92 0.71
C ALA A 190 18.59 14.09 -0.63
N TYR A 191 17.50 13.37 -0.87
CA TYR A 191 16.67 13.55 -2.06
C TYR A 191 16.03 14.94 -2.13
N ASN A 192 15.69 15.55 -0.99
CA ASN A 192 15.17 16.92 -0.95
C ASN A 192 16.27 17.95 -1.24
N LEU A 193 17.48 17.78 -0.72
CA LEU A 193 18.63 18.63 -1.06
C LEU A 193 18.97 18.56 -2.54
N PHE A 194 19.03 17.35 -3.10
CA PHE A 194 19.22 17.14 -4.54
C PHE A 194 18.14 17.88 -5.35
N ARG A 195 16.87 17.76 -4.95
CA ARG A 195 15.75 18.46 -5.59
C ARG A 195 15.93 19.98 -5.54
N ILE A 196 16.28 20.54 -4.38
CA ILE A 196 16.52 21.99 -4.23
C ILE A 196 17.59 22.42 -5.23
N ALA A 197 18.73 21.74 -5.26
CA ALA A 197 19.82 22.10 -6.17
C ALA A 197 19.41 22.05 -7.65
N MET A 198 18.67 21.02 -8.06
CA MET A 198 18.14 20.92 -9.43
C MET A 198 17.12 22.02 -9.77
N LEU A 199 16.27 22.42 -8.82
CA LEU A 199 15.28 23.48 -9.02
C LEU A 199 15.91 24.88 -9.06
N GLU A 200 16.95 25.13 -8.27
CA GLU A 200 17.75 26.36 -8.36
C GLU A 200 18.49 26.44 -9.69
N GLN A 201 19.08 25.31 -10.11
CA GLN A 201 19.73 25.19 -11.43
C GLN A 201 18.77 25.50 -12.58
N GLN A 202 17.54 24.95 -12.54
CA GLN A 202 16.53 25.20 -13.57
C GLN A 202 16.13 26.68 -13.67
N GLN A 203 16.23 27.42 -12.56
CA GLN A 203 15.92 28.85 -12.48
C GLN A 203 17.15 29.76 -12.65
N ALA A 204 18.33 29.18 -12.91
CA ALA A 204 19.60 29.90 -13.04
C ALA A 204 20.00 30.72 -11.78
N HIS A 205 19.58 30.26 -10.60
CA HIS A 205 19.98 30.84 -9.31
C HIS A 205 21.34 30.28 -8.87
N ASN A 206 22.42 30.68 -9.55
CA ASN A 206 23.74 30.06 -9.43
C ASN A 206 24.30 30.02 -7.99
N ALA A 207 24.08 31.07 -7.19
CA ALA A 207 24.60 31.14 -5.82
C ALA A 207 23.88 30.16 -4.88
N GLU A 208 22.56 30.09 -5.00
CA GLU A 208 21.71 29.18 -4.26
C GLU A 208 21.90 27.73 -4.72
N GLU A 209 22.07 27.50 -6.02
CA GLU A 209 22.45 26.21 -6.59
C GLU A 209 23.75 25.72 -5.98
N LEU A 210 24.81 26.54 -5.97
CA LEU A 210 26.11 26.20 -5.38
C LEU A 210 25.97 25.84 -3.90
N THR A 211 25.18 26.63 -3.15
CA THR A 211 24.94 26.37 -1.72
C THR A 211 24.25 25.02 -1.50
N ALA A 212 23.24 24.69 -2.31
CA ALA A 212 22.52 23.43 -2.21
C ALA A 212 23.39 22.23 -2.58
N TRP A 213 24.26 22.37 -3.59
CA TRP A 213 25.23 21.32 -3.95
C TRP A 213 26.24 21.04 -2.84
N GLN A 214 26.79 22.10 -2.24
CA GLN A 214 27.72 21.98 -1.11
C GLN A 214 27.06 21.33 0.10
N GLU A 215 25.82 21.71 0.42
CA GLU A 215 25.05 21.11 1.50
C GLU A 215 24.81 19.61 1.25
N LEU A 216 24.45 19.23 0.02
CA LEU A 216 24.29 17.82 -0.35
C LEU A 216 25.59 17.03 -0.23
N LYS A 217 26.71 17.57 -0.74
CA LYS A 217 28.04 16.93 -0.65
C LYS A 217 28.46 16.70 0.80
N ALA A 218 28.29 17.72 1.65
CA ALA A 218 28.61 17.64 3.06
C ALA A 218 27.76 16.59 3.79
N PHE A 219 26.43 16.59 3.54
CA PHE A 219 25.51 15.66 4.18
C PHE A 219 25.78 14.20 3.78
N THR A 220 26.03 13.95 2.49
CA THR A 220 26.23 12.60 1.94
C THR A 220 27.67 12.12 2.03
N LYS A 221 28.61 12.97 2.45
CA LYS A 221 30.05 12.70 2.49
C LYS A 221 30.63 12.32 1.13
N LEU A 222 30.12 12.89 0.04
CA LEU A 222 30.53 12.58 -1.33
C LEU A 222 32.03 12.79 -1.58
N GLU A 223 32.64 13.76 -0.89
CA GLU A 223 34.08 14.08 -1.02
C GLU A 223 34.99 13.06 -0.31
N GLN A 224 34.45 12.18 0.54
CA GLN A 224 35.24 11.21 1.33
C GLN A 224 35.44 9.85 0.63
N ASN A 225 34.96 9.69 -0.61
CA ASN A 225 35.01 8.43 -1.36
C ASN A 225 36.38 8.11 -2.01
N GLU A 226 37.41 8.94 -1.82
CA GLU A 226 38.76 8.67 -2.36
C GLU A 226 39.66 7.85 -1.43
N MET A 227 39.26 7.58 -0.18
CA MET A 227 39.96 6.60 0.65
C MET A 227 38.98 5.80 1.50
N PRO A 228 38.99 4.46 1.47
CA PRO A 228 38.32 3.68 2.50
C PRO A 228 38.97 4.07 3.83
N ALA A 229 38.18 4.64 4.74
CA ALA A 229 38.65 4.97 6.06
C ALA A 229 39.31 3.72 6.68
N GLU A 230 40.48 3.89 7.29
CA GLU A 230 41.21 2.86 8.03
C GLU A 230 40.36 2.22 9.16
N THR A 231 39.16 2.74 9.41
CA THR A 231 38.16 2.29 10.37
C THR A 231 37.17 1.25 9.83
N GLY A 232 37.09 1.03 8.51
CA GLY A 232 36.23 0.01 7.90
C GLY A 232 34.71 0.28 7.97
N GLU A 233 34.28 1.48 8.39
CA GLU A 233 32.86 1.84 8.45
C GLU A 233 32.36 2.32 7.08
N ALA A 234 31.37 1.64 6.53
CA ALA A 234 30.74 2.00 5.26
C ALA A 234 29.97 3.32 5.38
N ASN A 235 30.04 4.17 4.34
CA ASN A 235 29.22 5.38 4.27
C ASN A 235 27.73 4.99 4.27
N PRO A 236 26.92 5.40 5.26
CA PRO A 236 25.50 5.03 5.32
C PRO A 236 24.69 5.60 4.14
N MET A 237 25.22 6.61 3.43
CA MET A 237 24.60 7.21 2.26
C MET A 237 25.03 6.57 0.94
N GLN A 238 25.83 5.50 0.96
CA GLN A 238 26.28 4.81 -0.25
C GLN A 238 25.13 4.41 -1.18
N PRO A 239 23.98 3.85 -0.70
CA PRO A 239 22.88 3.49 -1.59
C PRO A 239 22.26 4.69 -2.35
N PHE A 240 22.25 5.88 -1.73
CA PHE A 240 21.83 7.11 -2.41
C PHE A 240 22.83 7.48 -3.51
N ILE A 241 24.13 7.44 -3.19
CA ILE A 241 25.21 7.77 -4.13
C ILE A 241 25.18 6.82 -5.34
N ASP A 242 25.02 5.52 -5.09
CA ASP A 242 24.98 4.47 -6.11
C ASP A 242 23.80 4.62 -7.06
N THR A 243 22.69 5.23 -6.61
CA THR A 243 21.52 5.52 -7.47
C THR A 243 21.87 6.44 -8.64
N PHE A 244 22.91 7.26 -8.49
CA PHE A 244 23.37 8.22 -9.50
C PHE A 244 24.71 7.81 -10.14
N GLY A 245 25.15 6.57 -9.95
CA GLY A 245 26.36 6.02 -10.58
C GLY A 245 26.00 5.14 -11.78
N SER A 246 26.49 5.50 -12.97
CA SER A 246 26.40 4.62 -14.14
C SER A 246 27.61 4.79 -15.06
N GLY A 247 28.32 3.69 -15.30
CA GLY A 247 29.57 3.72 -16.07
C GLY A 247 30.59 4.64 -15.42
N ASP A 248 31.13 5.58 -16.21
CA ASP A 248 32.16 6.55 -15.77
C ASP A 248 31.57 7.84 -15.18
N SER A 249 30.25 7.96 -15.06
CA SER A 249 29.58 9.14 -14.52
C SER A 249 29.03 8.89 -13.12
N SER A 250 29.28 9.84 -12.22
CA SER A 250 28.81 9.81 -10.83
C SER A 250 28.20 11.15 -10.44
N LEU A 251 27.38 11.15 -9.38
CA LEU A 251 26.86 12.40 -8.79
C LEU A 251 27.97 13.36 -8.36
N ALA A 252 29.06 12.85 -7.79
CA ALA A 252 30.23 13.67 -7.42
C ALA A 252 30.80 14.40 -8.64
N SER A 253 31.09 13.65 -9.71
CA SER A 253 31.64 14.24 -10.95
C SER A 253 30.70 15.26 -11.60
N TYR A 254 29.38 15.06 -11.48
CA TYR A 254 28.39 16.03 -11.96
C TYR A 254 28.44 17.31 -11.14
N ILE A 255 28.46 17.19 -9.80
CA ILE A 255 28.49 18.34 -8.90
C ILE A 255 29.78 19.15 -9.12
N ASP A 256 30.95 18.51 -9.15
CA ASP A 256 32.22 19.22 -9.33
C ASP A 256 32.24 20.04 -10.63
N LYS A 257 31.76 19.43 -11.72
CA LYS A 257 31.61 20.12 -13.01
C LYS A 257 30.62 21.28 -12.94
N ARG A 258 29.50 21.13 -12.22
CA ARG A 258 28.52 22.21 -12.03
C ARG A 258 29.14 23.35 -11.22
N GLU A 259 29.84 23.05 -10.14
CA GLU A 259 30.53 24.06 -9.32
C GLU A 259 31.56 24.86 -10.12
N GLU A 260 32.31 24.22 -11.02
CA GLU A 260 33.24 24.92 -11.93
C GLU A 260 32.54 25.88 -12.90
N LEU A 261 31.32 25.53 -13.35
CA LEU A 261 30.57 26.32 -14.33
C LEU A 261 29.87 27.54 -13.71
N ILE A 262 29.52 27.49 -12.44
CA ILE A 262 28.71 28.53 -11.76
C ILE A 262 29.51 29.42 -10.79
N LYS A 263 30.80 29.09 -10.56
CA LYS A 263 31.79 29.96 -9.89
C LYS A 263 32.18 31.13 -10.79
#